data_AF-A0A1F3YM52-F1
#
_entry.id   AF-A0A1F3YM52-F1
#
_cell.length_a   1.000
_cell.length_b   1.000
_cell.length_c   1.000
_cell.angle_alpha   90.00
_cell.angle_beta   90.00
_cell.angle_gamma   90.00
#
_symmetry.space_group_name_H-M   'P 1'
#
loop_
_entity.id
_entity.type
_entity.pdbx_description
1 polymer ?
#
loop_
_entity_poly.entity_id
_entity_poly.type
_entity_poly.pdbx_seq_one_letter_code
_entity_poly.pdbx_strand_id
1 'polypeptide(L)'
;MSHEPTMKLVTNLDRAAIEAKLREVGGDAAAAGLTELAKMFIGIEGMPKAQIEQRVNNAMKWLADKPQHMKMSALLDLVGMNLKNLK
;
A
#
# COMPACT_ATOMS: atom_id res chain seq x y z
N MET A 1 3.77 23.03 -21.79
CA MET A 1 2.93 22.67 -20.63
C MET A 1 3.40 21.30 -20.17
N SER A 2 4.29 21.26 -19.18
CA SER A 2 4.96 20.03 -18.77
C SER A 2 4.97 20.01 -17.24
N HIS A 3 3.92 19.46 -16.66
CA HIS A 3 3.94 19.01 -15.27
C HIS A 3 3.83 17.50 -15.31
N GLU A 4 4.93 16.86 -15.69
CA GLU A 4 5.21 15.52 -15.18
C GLU A 4 5.51 15.71 -13.69
N PRO A 5 4.64 15.26 -12.76
CA PRO A 5 5.04 15.13 -11.38
C PRO A 5 6.05 13.98 -11.37
N THR A 6 7.32 14.35 -11.55
CA THR A 6 8.48 13.53 -11.27
C THR A 6 8.17 12.78 -9.99
N MET A 7 8.23 11.45 -10.02
CA MET A 7 8.07 10.56 -8.88
C MET A 7 8.99 11.03 -7.75
N LYS A 8 8.53 12.00 -6.94
CA LYS A 8 9.16 12.34 -5.68
C LYS A 8 9.00 11.07 -4.89
N LEU A 9 10.08 10.32 -4.71
CA LEU A 9 10.16 9.22 -3.77
C LEU A 9 9.52 9.71 -2.47
N VAL A 10 8.27 9.34 -2.23
CA VAL A 10 7.45 9.99 -1.20
C VAL A 10 7.85 9.35 0.12
N THR A 11 8.92 9.88 0.72
CA THR A 11 9.45 9.48 2.03
C THR A 11 8.76 10.20 3.19
N ASN A 12 7.75 11.02 2.91
CA ASN A 12 6.99 11.78 3.90
C ASN A 12 5.49 11.76 3.57
N LEU A 13 4.92 10.57 3.42
CA LEU A 13 3.47 10.40 3.24
C LEU A 13 2.75 10.65 4.56
N ASP A 14 1.81 11.59 4.55
CA ASP A 14 0.81 11.70 5.60
C ASP A 14 -0.14 10.50 5.60
N ARG A 15 -0.85 10.30 6.71
CA ARG A 15 -1.79 9.19 6.89
C ARG A 15 -2.77 9.05 5.73
N ALA A 16 -3.36 10.14 5.28
CA ALA A 16 -4.31 10.15 4.16
C ALA A 16 -3.66 9.65 2.85
N ALA A 17 -2.40 9.99 2.61
CA ALA A 17 -1.68 9.55 1.41
C ALA A 17 -1.28 8.06 1.49
N ILE A 18 -1.01 7.56 2.69
CA ILE A 18 -0.82 6.12 2.95
C ILE A 18 -2.12 5.37 2.68
N GLU A 19 -3.23 5.83 3.24
CA GLU A 19 -4.55 5.22 3.06
C GLU A 19 -4.95 5.19 1.58
N ALA A 20 -4.72 6.28 0.84
CA ALA A 20 -4.96 6.34 -0.60
C ALA A 20 -4.13 5.30 -1.38
N LYS A 21 -2.86 5.11 -1.04
CA LYS A 21 -2.00 4.10 -1.67
C LYS A 21 -2.41 2.68 -1.35
N LEU A 22 -2.86 2.42 -0.12
CA LEU A 22 -3.38 1.10 0.27
C LEU A 22 -4.69 0.79 -0.43
N ARG A 23 -5.53 1.80 -0.65
CA ARG A 23 -6.74 1.69 -1.47
C ARG A 23 -6.39 1.39 -2.93
N GLU A 24 -5.36 2.03 -3.49
CA GLU A 24 -4.84 1.75 -4.83
C GLU A 24 -4.37 0.29 -4.94
N VAL A 25 -3.54 -0.19 -4.00
CA VAL A 25 -3.09 -1.60 -3.95
C VAL A 25 -4.29 -2.56 -3.85
N GLY A 26 -5.31 -2.23 -3.04
CA GLY A 26 -6.54 -3.01 -2.96
C GLY A 26 -7.32 -3.05 -4.28
N GLY A 27 -7.37 -1.93 -5.00
CA GLY A 27 -7.98 -1.83 -6.33
C GLY A 27 -7.22 -2.63 -7.39
N ASP A 28 -5.90 -2.50 -7.45
CA ASP A 28 -5.04 -3.29 -8.33
C ASP A 28 -5.17 -4.79 -8.00
N ALA A 29 -5.27 -5.15 -6.71
CA ALA A 29 -5.45 -6.52 -6.26
C ALA A 29 -6.78 -7.09 -6.77
N ALA A 30 -7.86 -6.32 -6.67
CA ALA A 30 -9.16 -6.71 -7.21
C ALA A 30 -9.12 -6.88 -8.73
N ALA A 31 -8.49 -5.95 -9.45
CA ALA A 31 -8.33 -6.01 -10.91
C ALA A 31 -7.50 -7.22 -11.36
N ALA A 32 -6.51 -7.63 -10.56
CA ALA A 32 -5.70 -8.82 -10.79
C ALA A 32 -6.39 -10.13 -10.34
N GLY A 33 -7.64 -10.09 -9.87
CA GLY A 33 -8.38 -11.26 -9.36
C GLY A 33 -7.96 -11.71 -7.95
N LEU A 34 -7.11 -10.95 -7.26
CA LEU A 34 -6.60 -11.22 -5.91
C LEU A 34 -7.60 -10.71 -4.86
N THR A 35 -8.82 -11.25 -4.88
CA THR A 35 -9.92 -10.80 -4.03
C THR A 35 -9.58 -10.83 -2.55
N GLU A 36 -8.81 -11.84 -2.10
CA GLU A 36 -8.40 -11.96 -0.70
C GLU A 36 -7.44 -10.85 -0.27
N LEU A 37 -6.52 -10.46 -1.16
CA LEU A 37 -5.61 -9.34 -0.93
C LEU A 37 -6.38 -8.00 -0.94
N ALA A 38 -7.30 -7.82 -1.88
CA ALA A 38 -8.15 -6.63 -1.95
C ALA A 38 -8.98 -6.45 -0.66
N LYS A 39 -9.55 -7.54 -0.13
CA LYS A 39 -10.31 -7.53 1.13
C LYS A 39 -9.48 -7.07 2.34
N MET A 40 -8.18 -7.34 2.37
CA MET A 40 -7.31 -6.89 3.47
C MET A 40 -7.22 -5.36 3.56
N PHE A 41 -7.43 -4.64 2.46
CA PHE A 41 -7.37 -3.19 2.41
C PHE A 41 -8.75 -2.51 2.43
N ILE A 42 -9.83 -3.29 2.47
CA ILE A 42 -11.18 -2.74 2.69
C ILE A 42 -11.25 -2.14 4.10
N GLY A 43 -11.73 -0.90 4.17
CA GLY A 43 -11.91 -0.18 5.44
C GLY A 43 -10.60 0.23 6.13
N ILE A 44 -9.48 0.30 5.39
CA ILE A 44 -8.18 0.73 5.94
C ILE A 44 -8.18 2.20 6.40
N GLU A 45 -9.08 3.01 5.84
CA GLU A 45 -9.27 4.43 6.14
C GLU A 45 -9.73 4.61 7.60
N GLY A 46 -8.96 5.38 8.37
CA GLY A 46 -9.21 5.64 9.78
C GLY A 46 -8.62 4.61 10.75
N MET A 47 -8.02 3.52 10.28
CA MET A 47 -7.44 2.48 11.15
C MET A 47 -6.17 2.93 11.88
N PRO A 48 -5.95 2.52 13.14
CA PRO A 48 -4.71 2.80 13.85
C PRO A 48 -3.48 2.34 13.04
N LYS A 49 -2.40 3.12 13.09
CA LYS A 49 -1.14 2.83 12.40
C LYS A 49 -0.69 1.37 12.58
N ALA A 50 -0.73 0.85 13.81
CA ALA A 50 -0.36 -0.54 14.10
C ALA A 50 -1.21 -1.57 13.34
N GLN A 51 -2.52 -1.33 13.17
CA GLN A 51 -3.39 -2.21 12.38
C GLN A 51 -3.09 -2.12 10.89
N ILE A 52 -2.79 -0.91 10.40
CA ILE A 52 -2.36 -0.71 9.01
C ILE A 52 -1.05 -1.46 8.75
N GLU A 53 -0.04 -1.30 9.63
CA GLU A 53 1.24 -2.02 9.53
C GLU A 53 1.04 -3.54 9.53
N GLN A 54 0.16 -4.06 10.40
CA GLN A 54 -0.14 -5.49 10.43
C GLN A 54 -0.74 -5.98 9.11
N ARG A 55 -1.68 -5.23 8.52
CA ARG A 55 -2.28 -5.57 7.22
C ARG A 55 -1.27 -5.52 6.08
N VAL A 56 -0.41 -4.49 6.06
CA VAL A 56 0.67 -4.35 5.08
C VAL A 56 1.66 -5.52 5.17
N ASN A 57 2.08 -5.91 6.38
CA ASN A 57 2.96 -7.06 6.57
C ASN A 57 2.31 -8.39 6.14
N ASN A 58 1.03 -8.58 6.43
CA ASN A 58 0.28 -9.77 5.99
C ASN A 58 0.18 -9.82 4.46
N ALA A 59 -0.11 -8.69 3.82
CA ALA A 59 -0.16 -8.57 2.37
C ALA A 59 1.20 -8.84 1.71
N MET A 60 2.30 -8.31 2.27
CA MET A 60 3.65 -8.60 1.78
C MET A 60 4.00 -10.08 1.88
N LYS A 61 3.66 -10.73 3.00
CA LYS A 61 3.82 -12.19 3.14
C LYS A 61 3.02 -12.95 2.09
N TRP A 62 1.78 -12.55 1.86
CA TRP A 62 0.90 -13.19 0.87
C TRP A 62 1.39 -13.00 -0.58
N LEU A 63 2.03 -11.85 -0.86
CA LEU A 63 2.63 -11.52 -2.15
C LEU A 63 4.02 -12.12 -2.34
N ALA A 64 4.69 -12.59 -1.28
CA ALA A 64 6.01 -13.21 -1.37
C ALA A 64 6.01 -14.44 -2.30
N ASP A 65 4.92 -15.20 -2.31
CA ASP A 65 4.73 -16.34 -3.20
C ASP A 65 4.28 -15.96 -4.63
N LYS A 66 4.13 -14.66 -4.94
CA LYS A 66 3.56 -14.16 -6.20
C LYS A 66 4.43 -13.06 -6.82
N PRO A 67 5.58 -13.41 -7.42
CA PRO A 67 6.53 -12.45 -8.01
C PRO A 67 5.91 -11.62 -9.16
N GLN A 68 4.87 -12.13 -9.82
CA GLN A 68 4.09 -11.41 -10.83
C GLN A 68 3.41 -10.13 -10.33
N HIS A 69 3.32 -9.92 -9.02
CA HIS A 69 2.75 -8.73 -8.39
C HIS A 69 3.82 -7.85 -7.69
N MET A 70 5.07 -7.89 -8.16
CA MET A 70 6.19 -7.09 -7.61
C MET A 70 5.88 -5.59 -7.45
N LYS A 71 5.09 -4.99 -8.35
CA LYS A 71 4.67 -3.59 -8.24
C LYS A 71 3.87 -3.33 -6.94
N MET A 72 2.97 -4.25 -6.57
CA MET A 72 2.21 -4.16 -5.32
C MET A 72 3.11 -4.30 -4.10
N SER A 73 4.06 -5.24 -4.14
CA SER A 73 5.03 -5.42 -3.07
C SER A 73 5.88 -4.16 -2.86
N ALA A 74 6.32 -3.49 -3.94
CA ALA A 74 7.06 -2.24 -3.86
C ALA A 74 6.23 -1.09 -3.26
N LEU A 75 4.94 -1.00 -3.61
CA LEU A 75 4.03 -0.01 -3.01
C LEU A 75 3.80 -0.27 -1.52
N LEU A 76 3.65 -1.53 -1.12
CA LEU A 76 3.49 -1.92 0.28
C LEU A 76 4.75 -1.67 1.10
N ASP A 77 5.94 -1.92 0.53
CA ASP A 77 7.20 -1.59 1.17
C ASP A 77 7.36 -0.08 1.39
N LEU A 78 7.03 0.72 0.35
CA LEU A 78 7.01 2.19 0.47
C LEU A 78 6.04 2.65 1.58
N VAL A 79 4.84 2.08 1.63
CA VAL A 79 3.87 2.38 2.69
C VAL A 79 4.41 1.98 4.06
N GLY A 80 4.99 0.79 4.20
CA GLY A 80 5.58 0.30 5.45
C GLY A 80 6.70 1.20 5.96
N MET A 81 7.56 1.70 5.08
CA MET A 81 8.60 2.68 5.43
C MET A 81 7.99 3.99 5.93
N ASN A 82 6.98 4.52 5.24
CA ASN A 82 6.31 5.77 5.63
C ASN A 82 5.51 5.62 6.93
N LEU A 83 4.87 4.47 7.15
CA LEU A 83 4.17 4.18 8.40
C LEU A 83 5.12 4.27 9.58
N LYS A 84 6.33 3.71 9.50
CA LYS A 84 7.34 3.83 10.56
C LYS A 84 7.70 5.28 10.87
N ASN A 85 7.79 6.13 9.84
CA ASN A 85 8.11 7.55 9.95
C ASN A 85 6.94 8.44 10.39
N LEU A 86 5.71 7.90 10.41
CA LEU A 86 4.54 8.63 10.90
C LEU A 86 4.66 8.89 12.41
N LYS A 87 4.73 10.17 12.78
CA LYS A 87 4.78 10.65 14.18
C LYS A 87 3.40 10.63 14.84
#